data_AF-A0AAV5XYR1-F1
#
_entry.id   AF-A0AAV5XYR1-F1
#
_cell.length_a   1.000
_cell.length_b   1.000
_cell.length_c   1.000
_cell.angle_alpha   90.00
_cell.angle_beta   90.00
_cell.angle_gamma   90.00
#
_symmetry.space_group_name_H-M   'P 1'
#
loop_
_entity.id
_entity.type
_entity.pdbx_description
1 polymer ?
#
loop_
_entity_poly.entity_id
_entity_poly.type
_entity_poly.pdbx_seq_one_letter_code
_entity_poly.pdbx_strand_id
1 'polypeptide(L)'
;MTYQIHLADVHAGFERIHPFLDGNGRTGRLVLNLMLVRSGYPPVIIYKAERTKYLKALRRADRNDDPFPLAELLARAVRHSIDRFVLPGLAGPHRMVPLSALVRPGLSLLALRRAAERGRLRALKKTDQWYSTKQWIDEYQKSRRRGPKPRGA
;
A
#
# COMPACT_ATOMS: atom_id res chain seq x y z
N MET A 1 -12.66 13.77 0.39
CA MET A 1 -13.50 12.57 0.19
C MET A 1 -14.06 12.49 -1.24
N THR A 2 -14.53 13.60 -1.80
CA THR A 2 -15.24 13.69 -3.09
C THR A 2 -14.54 13.04 -4.28
N TYR A 3 -13.23 13.22 -4.43
CA TYR A 3 -12.48 12.65 -5.57
C TYR A 3 -12.47 11.11 -5.57
N GLN A 4 -12.41 10.48 -4.40
CA GLN A 4 -12.38 9.01 -4.30
C GLN A 4 -13.74 8.39 -4.60
N ILE A 5 -14.83 9.08 -4.23
CA ILE A 5 -16.19 8.68 -4.57
C ILE A 5 -16.37 8.75 -6.09
N HIS A 6 -15.97 9.87 -6.72
CA HIS A 6 -16.04 10.01 -8.17
C HIS A 6 -15.25 8.91 -8.93
N LEU A 7 -14.03 8.58 -8.48
CA LEU A 7 -13.27 7.46 -9.07
C LEU A 7 -13.97 6.12 -8.92
N ALA A 8 -14.61 5.87 -7.77
CA ALA A 8 -15.38 4.65 -7.54
C ALA A 8 -16.59 4.58 -8.48
N ASP A 9 -17.31 5.69 -8.66
CA ASP A 9 -18.48 5.77 -9.55
C ASP A 9 -18.10 5.52 -11.01
N VAL A 10 -17.05 6.18 -11.49
CA VAL A 10 -16.58 6.00 -12.88
C VAL A 10 -16.12 4.56 -13.12
N HIS A 11 -15.38 3.98 -12.17
CA HIS A 11 -14.91 2.60 -12.26
C HIS A 11 -16.07 1.59 -12.21
N ALA A 12 -17.03 1.78 -11.30
CA ALA A 12 -18.24 0.96 -11.23
C ALA A 12 -19.09 1.09 -12.50
N GLY A 13 -19.25 2.30 -13.02
CA GLY A 13 -19.96 2.57 -14.26
C GLY A 13 -19.34 1.86 -15.47
N PHE A 14 -18.01 1.89 -15.60
CA PHE A 14 -17.30 1.15 -16.65
C PHE A 14 -17.54 -0.37 -16.54
N GLU A 15 -17.40 -0.93 -15.33
CA GLU A 15 -17.60 -2.37 -15.10
C GLU A 15 -19.06 -2.80 -15.34
N ARG A 16 -20.02 -1.90 -15.08
CA ARG A 16 -21.45 -2.08 -15.35
C ARG A 16 -21.78 -2.09 -16.84
N ILE A 17 -21.22 -1.15 -17.61
CA ILE A 17 -21.41 -1.11 -19.07
C ILE A 17 -20.85 -2.37 -19.73
N HIS A 18 -19.73 -2.88 -19.20
CA HIS A 18 -19.10 -4.12 -19.66
C HIS A 18 -18.87 -4.18 -21.19
N PRO A 19 -18.17 -3.19 -21.79
CA PRO A 19 -18.22 -2.95 -23.24
C PRO A 19 -17.44 -3.96 -24.11
N PHE A 20 -16.57 -4.79 -23.52
CA PHE A 20 -15.71 -5.73 -24.26
C PHE A 20 -16.14 -7.18 -24.04
N LEU A 21 -15.77 -8.08 -24.97
CA LEU A 21 -16.06 -9.51 -24.87
C LEU A 21 -15.29 -10.19 -23.71
N ASP A 22 -14.03 -9.80 -23.51
CA ASP A 22 -13.19 -10.19 -22.37
C ASP A 22 -12.30 -9.00 -21.97
N GLY A 23 -11.79 -9.03 -20.76
CA GLY A 23 -10.79 -8.08 -20.28
C GLY A 23 -11.35 -6.86 -19.59
N ASN A 24 -12.67 -6.71 -19.48
CA ASN A 24 -13.31 -5.56 -18.82
C ASN A 24 -12.68 -5.24 -17.46
N GLY A 25 -12.52 -6.24 -16.59
CA GLY A 25 -11.89 -6.00 -15.29
C GLY A 25 -10.46 -5.47 -15.37
N ARG A 26 -9.66 -5.92 -16.36
CA ARG A 26 -8.29 -5.43 -16.58
C ARG A 26 -8.32 -4.00 -17.10
N THR A 27 -9.15 -3.74 -18.11
CA THR A 27 -9.31 -2.42 -18.73
C THR A 27 -9.86 -1.39 -17.76
N GLY A 28 -10.87 -1.73 -16.94
CA GLY A 28 -11.43 -0.84 -15.93
C GLY A 28 -10.39 -0.39 -14.93
N ARG A 29 -9.57 -1.32 -14.43
CA ARG A 29 -8.44 -0.98 -13.54
C ARG A 29 -7.37 -0.12 -14.23
N LEU A 30 -7.14 -0.30 -15.53
CA LEU A 30 -6.23 0.56 -16.29
C LEU A 30 -6.80 1.97 -16.45
N VAL A 31 -8.09 2.11 -16.75
CA VAL A 31 -8.78 3.41 -16.83
C VAL A 31 -8.74 4.12 -15.47
N LEU A 32 -9.04 3.42 -14.38
CA LEU A 32 -8.90 3.91 -13.02
C LEU A 32 -7.48 4.44 -12.74
N ASN A 33 -6.45 3.66 -13.09
CA ASN A 33 -5.06 4.06 -12.91
C ASN A 33 -4.66 5.24 -13.80
N LEU A 34 -5.19 5.32 -15.02
CA LEU A 34 -4.98 6.45 -15.91
C LEU A 34 -5.53 7.75 -15.29
N MET A 35 -6.74 7.72 -14.72
CA MET A 35 -7.32 8.88 -14.03
C MET A 35 -6.50 9.31 -12.82
N LEU A 36 -6.03 8.34 -12.01
CA LEU A 36 -5.16 8.63 -10.87
C LEU A 36 -3.86 9.32 -11.29
N VAL A 37 -3.17 8.78 -12.30
CA VAL A 37 -1.90 9.34 -12.80
C VAL A 37 -2.10 10.74 -13.38
N ARG A 38 -3.17 10.96 -14.16
CA ARG A 38 -3.48 12.30 -14.71
C ARG A 38 -3.76 13.34 -13.62
N SER A 39 -4.21 12.90 -12.46
CA SER A 39 -4.45 13.76 -11.28
C SER A 39 -3.25 13.80 -10.32
N GLY A 40 -2.08 13.30 -10.72
CA GLY A 40 -0.84 13.36 -9.93
C GLY A 40 -0.75 12.31 -8.81
N TYR A 41 -1.63 11.32 -8.78
CA TYR A 41 -1.56 10.21 -7.82
C TYR A 41 -0.76 9.03 -8.39
N PRO A 42 -0.04 8.27 -7.55
CA PRO A 42 0.61 7.05 -8.00
C PRO A 42 -0.44 6.00 -8.42
N PRO A 43 -0.10 5.11 -9.37
CA PRO A 43 -0.98 4.01 -9.73
C PRO A 43 -1.22 3.08 -8.53
N VAL A 44 -2.42 2.53 -8.45
CA VAL A 44 -2.82 1.61 -7.38
C VAL A 44 -2.80 0.16 -7.84
N ILE A 45 -2.50 -0.71 -6.88
CA ILE A 45 -2.51 -2.16 -7.05
C ILE A 45 -3.57 -2.74 -6.13
N ILE A 46 -4.57 -3.39 -6.72
CA ILE A 46 -5.55 -4.21 -5.98
C ILE A 46 -4.99 -5.63 -5.90
N TYR A 47 -4.53 -6.04 -4.73
CA TYR A 47 -3.85 -7.32 -4.56
C TYR A 47 -4.83 -8.50 -4.66
N LYS A 48 -4.35 -9.66 -5.12
CA LYS A 48 -5.16 -10.90 -5.22
C LYS A 48 -5.87 -11.25 -3.90
N ALA A 49 -5.23 -11.02 -2.76
CA ALA A 49 -5.79 -11.23 -1.43
C ALA A 49 -7.02 -10.34 -1.13
N GLU A 50 -7.15 -9.20 -1.81
CA GLU A 50 -8.24 -8.25 -1.63
C GLU A 50 -9.37 -8.44 -2.66
N ARG A 51 -9.22 -9.38 -3.61
CA ARG A 51 -10.17 -9.63 -4.70
C ARG A 51 -11.61 -9.77 -4.20
N THR A 52 -11.84 -10.55 -3.15
CA THR A 52 -13.19 -10.76 -2.61
C THR A 52 -13.80 -9.48 -2.06
N LYS A 53 -12.99 -8.64 -1.38
CA LYS A 53 -13.43 -7.34 -0.84
C LYS A 53 -13.75 -6.37 -1.98
N TYR A 54 -12.86 -6.30 -2.97
CA TYR A 54 -13.06 -5.49 -4.17
C TYR A 54 -14.35 -5.85 -4.91
N LEU A 55 -14.60 -7.13 -5.19
CA LEU A 55 -15.82 -7.56 -5.88
C LEU A 55 -17.10 -7.35 -5.05
N LYS A 56 -17.01 -7.41 -3.72
CA LYS A 56 -18.13 -7.06 -2.84
C LYS A 56 -18.43 -5.56 -2.89
N ALA A 57 -17.39 -4.73 -2.84
CA ALA A 57 -17.51 -3.28 -2.93
C ALA A 57 -18.06 -2.84 -4.30
N LEU A 58 -17.57 -3.44 -5.39
CA LEU A 58 -18.05 -3.17 -6.75
C LEU A 58 -19.54 -3.50 -6.91
N ARG A 59 -19.99 -4.66 -6.39
CA ARG A 59 -21.41 -5.04 -6.40
C ARG A 59 -22.30 -4.09 -5.60
N ARG A 60 -21.76 -3.48 -4.54
CA ARG A 60 -22.49 -2.53 -3.69
C ARG A 60 -22.62 -1.17 -4.36
N ALA A 61 -21.56 -0.71 -5.03
CA ALA A 61 -21.60 0.47 -5.88
C ALA A 61 -22.62 0.30 -7.04
N ASP A 62 -22.71 -0.90 -7.60
CA ASP A 62 -23.62 -1.20 -8.71
C ASP A 62 -25.10 -1.33 -8.28
N ARG A 63 -25.40 -2.11 -7.24
CA ARG A 63 -26.78 -2.48 -6.87
C ARG A 63 -27.44 -1.58 -5.85
N ASN A 64 -26.65 -0.96 -4.97
CA ASN A 64 -27.17 -0.21 -3.82
C ASN A 64 -26.90 1.29 -3.97
N ASP A 65 -26.33 1.71 -5.10
CA ASP A 65 -25.87 3.09 -5.35
C ASP A 65 -24.97 3.61 -4.21
N ASP A 66 -24.23 2.69 -3.60
CA ASP A 66 -23.35 2.97 -2.46
C ASP A 66 -21.89 2.73 -2.88
N PRO A 67 -21.23 3.77 -3.44
CA PRO A 67 -19.84 3.69 -3.88
C PRO A 67 -18.85 3.76 -2.72
N PHE A 68 -19.31 4.07 -1.50
CA PHE A 68 -18.43 4.35 -0.37
C PHE A 68 -17.46 3.21 -0.05
N PRO A 69 -17.87 1.92 -0.02
CA PRO A 69 -16.95 0.82 0.24
C PRO A 69 -15.86 0.67 -0.83
N LEU A 70 -16.19 1.00 -2.08
CA LEU A 70 -15.23 0.97 -3.19
C LEU A 70 -14.29 2.17 -3.07
N ALA A 71 -14.82 3.36 -2.83
CA ALA A 71 -14.04 4.58 -2.61
C ALA A 71 -13.06 4.43 -1.44
N GLU A 72 -13.47 3.81 -0.34
CA GLU A 72 -12.60 3.55 0.81
C GLU A 72 -11.45 2.59 0.45
N LEU A 73 -11.76 1.51 -0.28
CA LEU A 73 -10.75 0.56 -0.75
C LEU A 73 -9.74 1.25 -1.67
N LEU A 74 -10.20 2.07 -2.60
CA LEU A 74 -9.35 2.84 -3.50
C LEU A 74 -8.49 3.85 -2.74
N ALA A 75 -9.06 4.59 -1.79
CA ALA A 75 -8.33 5.54 -0.96
C ALA A 75 -7.20 4.85 -0.16
N ARG A 76 -7.48 3.67 0.40
CA ARG A 76 -6.48 2.84 1.09
C ARG A 76 -5.37 2.37 0.15
N ALA A 77 -5.74 1.95 -1.06
CA ALA A 77 -4.78 1.52 -2.08
C ALA A 77 -3.88 2.67 -2.56
N VAL A 78 -4.43 3.88 -2.74
CA VAL A 78 -3.66 5.10 -3.05
C VAL A 78 -2.68 5.40 -1.93
N ARG A 79 -3.16 5.43 -0.67
CA ARG A 79 -2.29 5.67 0.49
C ARG A 79 -1.14 4.67 0.56
N HIS A 80 -1.42 3.38 0.38
CA HIS A 80 -0.38 2.35 0.38
C HIS A 80 0.63 2.55 -0.76
N SER A 81 0.17 3.00 -1.92
CA SER A 81 1.05 3.28 -3.07
C SER A 81 1.95 4.49 -2.81
N ILE A 82 1.42 5.55 -2.18
CA ILE A 82 2.21 6.69 -1.70
C ILE A 82 3.27 6.23 -0.70
N ASP A 83 2.85 5.47 0.33
CA ASP A 83 3.75 4.98 1.36
C ASP A 83 4.89 4.15 0.78
N ARG A 84 4.57 3.31 -0.20
CA ARG A 84 5.53 2.36 -0.76
C ARG A 84 6.45 2.98 -1.81
N PHE A 85 5.95 3.86 -2.66
CA PHE A 85 6.67 4.32 -3.85
C PHE A 85 7.12 5.79 -3.77
N VAL A 86 6.40 6.62 -3.01
CA VAL A 86 6.64 8.08 -2.97
C VAL A 86 7.41 8.47 -1.71
N LEU A 87 6.94 8.04 -0.53
CA LEU A 87 7.56 8.42 0.74
C LEU A 87 9.06 8.07 0.85
N PRO A 88 9.56 6.92 0.37
CA PRO A 88 10.97 6.59 0.51
C PRO A 88 11.90 7.57 -0.22
N GLY A 89 11.44 8.15 -1.32
CA GLY A 89 12.18 9.17 -2.09
C GLY A 89 12.16 10.54 -1.42
N LEU A 90 11.10 10.88 -0.68
CA LEU A 90 10.92 12.20 -0.05
C LEU A 90 11.48 12.28 1.39
N ALA A 91 11.64 11.15 2.06
CA ALA A 91 11.85 11.12 3.50
C ALA A 91 13.30 11.37 3.95
N GLY A 92 14.30 11.25 3.07
CA GLY A 92 15.70 11.30 3.50
C GLY A 92 16.03 10.23 4.57
N PRO A 93 17.24 10.26 5.17
CA PRO A 93 17.67 9.21 6.10
C PRO A 93 16.98 9.26 7.48
N HIS A 94 16.51 10.44 7.91
CA HIS A 94 16.10 10.68 9.31
C HIS A 94 14.60 10.85 9.52
N ARG A 95 13.78 11.03 8.47
CA ARG A 95 12.33 11.19 8.65
C ARG A 95 11.68 9.85 9.00
N MET A 96 10.75 9.90 9.95
CA MET A 96 9.92 8.74 10.28
C MET A 96 8.92 8.46 9.16
N VAL A 97 8.97 7.25 8.64
CA VAL A 97 8.04 6.72 7.64
C VAL A 97 7.49 5.38 8.12
N PRO A 98 6.30 4.97 7.66
CA PRO A 98 5.75 3.67 8.04
C PRO A 98 6.69 2.53 7.60
N LEU A 99 6.74 1.42 8.34
CA LEU A 99 7.62 0.30 8.00
C LEU A 99 7.38 -0.26 6.59
N SER A 100 6.17 -0.12 6.04
CA SER A 100 5.82 -0.46 4.65
C SER A 100 6.67 0.30 3.63
N ALA A 101 7.04 1.54 3.92
CA ALA A 101 7.91 2.38 3.09
C ALA A 101 9.39 1.94 3.13
N LEU A 102 9.79 1.20 4.16
CA LEU A 102 11.19 0.83 4.40
C LEU A 102 11.53 -0.61 3.95
N VAL A 103 10.59 -1.27 3.27
CA VAL A 103 10.76 -2.61 2.72
C VAL A 103 11.81 -2.59 1.61
N ARG A 104 12.71 -3.58 1.61
CA ARG A 104 13.80 -3.72 0.63
C ARG A 104 14.21 -5.18 0.43
N PRO A 105 14.96 -5.53 -0.62
CA PRO A 105 15.42 -6.91 -0.84
C PRO A 105 16.09 -7.49 0.41
N GLY A 106 15.63 -8.67 0.85
CA GLY A 106 16.10 -9.34 2.07
C GLY A 106 15.45 -8.88 3.39
N LEU A 107 14.55 -7.88 3.36
CA LEU A 107 13.79 -7.40 4.52
C LEU A 107 12.31 -7.24 4.18
N SER A 108 11.51 -8.26 4.50
CA SER A 108 10.06 -8.20 4.37
C SER A 108 9.45 -7.31 5.46
N LEU A 109 8.25 -6.77 5.18
CA LEU A 109 7.46 -6.01 6.16
C LEU A 109 7.24 -6.79 7.46
N LEU A 110 6.98 -8.10 7.36
CA LEU A 110 6.81 -8.97 8.51
C LEU A 110 8.09 -9.07 9.35
N ALA A 111 9.26 -9.19 8.71
CA ALA A 111 10.54 -9.22 9.40
C ALA A 111 10.82 -7.91 10.13
N LEU A 112 10.55 -6.77 9.48
CA LEU A 112 10.70 -5.44 10.08
C LEU A 112 9.75 -5.25 11.28
N ARG A 113 8.48 -5.64 11.12
CA ARG A 113 7.49 -5.58 12.20
C ARG A 113 7.91 -6.42 13.41
N ARG A 114 8.33 -7.68 13.19
CA ARG A 114 8.84 -8.54 14.26
C ARG A 114 10.11 -7.99 14.91
N ALA A 115 10.98 -7.33 14.15
CA ALA A 115 12.19 -6.70 14.69
C ALA A 115 11.85 -5.49 15.57
N ALA A 116 10.89 -4.67 15.17
CA ALA A 116 10.38 -3.55 15.94
C ALA A 116 9.68 -4.02 17.23
N GLU A 117 8.79 -5.01 17.13
CA GLU A 117 8.08 -5.60 18.28
C GLU A 117 9.03 -6.21 19.32
N ARG A 118 10.18 -6.77 18.87
CA ARG A 118 11.22 -7.33 19.74
C ARG A 118 12.27 -6.31 20.20
N GLY A 119 12.09 -5.02 19.91
CA GLY A 119 13.04 -3.96 20.26
C GLY A 119 14.40 -4.03 19.55
N ARG A 120 14.57 -4.91 18.55
CA ARG A 120 15.81 -5.05 17.78
C ARG A 120 15.98 -3.99 16.69
N LEU A 121 14.87 -3.38 16.28
CA LEU A 121 14.83 -2.26 15.36
C LEU A 121 14.21 -1.08 16.08
N ARG A 122 14.90 0.06 16.08
CA ARG A 122 14.34 1.30 16.62
C ARG A 122 13.15 1.72 15.75
N ALA A 123 11.98 1.81 16.37
CA ALA A 123 10.72 2.16 15.71
C ALA A 123 9.74 2.73 16.73
N LEU A 124 8.82 3.59 16.28
CA LEU A 124 7.73 4.13 17.08
C LEU A 124 6.39 3.59 16.57
N LYS A 125 5.54 3.11 17.48
CA LYS A 125 4.16 2.76 17.14
C LYS A 125 3.30 4.02 17.25
N LYS A 126 2.72 4.48 16.14
CA LYS A 126 1.72 5.57 16.13
C LYS A 126 0.39 4.98 15.64
N THR A 127 -0.66 5.23 16.42
CA THR A 127 -1.98 4.62 16.24
C THR A 127 -1.87 3.10 16.09
N ASP A 128 -1.95 2.59 14.86
CA ASP A 128 -1.97 1.17 14.53
C ASP A 128 -0.81 0.73 13.60
N GLN A 129 0.15 1.63 13.36
CA GLN A 129 1.27 1.40 12.45
C GLN A 129 2.62 1.71 13.11
N TRP A 130 3.62 0.91 12.76
CA TRP A 130 5.00 1.13 13.16
C TRP A 130 5.70 2.07 12.16
N TYR A 131 6.47 3.00 12.70
CA TYR A 131 7.26 3.99 11.98
C TYR A 131 8.74 3.82 12.36
N SER A 132 9.63 3.97 11.38
CA SER A 132 11.08 3.96 11.61
C SER A 132 11.74 4.92 10.61
N THR A 133 13.06 5.00 10.62
CA THR A 133 13.85 5.84 9.70
C THR A 133 14.72 4.94 8.82
N LYS A 134 15.09 5.41 7.63
CA LYS A 134 16.00 4.66 6.74
C LYS A 134 17.35 4.38 7.44
N GLN A 135 17.86 5.35 8.20
CA GLN A 135 19.06 5.20 9.02
C GLN A 135 18.95 4.02 10.02
N TRP A 136 17.86 3.92 10.78
CA TRP A 136 17.71 2.85 11.77
C TRP A 136 17.60 1.47 11.15
N ILE A 137 17.01 1.36 9.94
CA ILE A 137 16.98 0.09 9.21
C ILE A 137 18.39 -0.24 8.68
N ASP A 138 19.20 0.75 8.27
CA ASP A 138 20.58 0.55 7.81
C ASP A 138 21.47 0.05 8.96
N GLU A 139 21.33 0.64 10.15
CA GLU A 139 21.98 0.20 11.38
C GLU A 139 21.57 -1.24 11.75
N TYR A 140 20.27 -1.55 11.69
CA TYR A 140 19.75 -2.89 11.92
C TYR A 140 20.25 -3.93 10.89
N GLN A 141 20.41 -3.55 9.62
CA GLN A 141 20.99 -4.44 8.61
C GLN A 141 22.47 -4.73 8.89
N LYS A 142 23.24 -3.71 9.27
CA LYS A 142 24.66 -3.88 9.64
C LYS A 142 24.81 -4.80 10.84
N SER A 143 23.95 -4.66 11.86
CA SER A 143 23.96 -5.56 13.03
C SER A 143 23.51 -6.98 12.70
N ARG A 144 22.59 -7.19 11.75
CA ARG A 144 22.22 -8.53 11.26
C ARG A 144 23.32 -9.24 10.48
N ARG A 145 24.13 -8.49 9.71
CA ARG A 145 25.23 -9.06 8.89
C ARG A 145 26.46 -9.42 9.73
N ARG A 146 26.68 -8.72 10.84
CA ARG A 146 27.63 -9.16 11.88
C ARG A 146 26.96 -10.30 12.65
N GLY A 147 27.18 -11.55 12.22
CA GLY A 147 26.72 -12.73 12.95
C GLY A 147 27.13 -12.70 14.44
N PRO A 148 26.53 -13.57 15.29
CA PRO A 148 26.86 -13.60 16.70
C PRO A 148 28.36 -13.78 16.87
N LYS A 149 28.98 -12.92 17.69
CA LYS A 149 30.41 -13.02 18.06
C LYS A 149 30.63 -14.46 18.57
N PRO A 150 31.62 -15.22 18.05
CA PRO A 150 31.86 -16.57 18.55
C PRO A 150 32.09 -16.48 20.06
N ARG A 151 31.35 -17.28 20.82
CA ARG A 151 31.59 -17.44 22.25
C ARG A 151 32.98 -18.05 22.36
N GLY A 152 33.91 -17.33 23.00
CA GLY A 152 35.25 -17.80 23.24
C GLY A 152 35.22 -19.17 23.90
N ALA A 153 36.07 -20.06 23.38
CA ALA A 153 36.45 -21.32 23.99
C ALA A 153 37.15 -21.11 25.34
#